data_AF-A0A2N3AI01-F1
#
_entry.id   AF-A0A2N3AI01-F1
#
_cell.length_a   1.000
_cell.length_b   1.000
_cell.length_c   1.000
_cell.angle_alpha   90.00
_cell.angle_beta   90.00
_cell.angle_gamma   90.00
#
_symmetry.space_group_name_H-M   'P 1'
#
loop_
_entity.id
_entity.type
_entity.pdbx_description
1 polymer ?
#
loop_
_entity_poly.entity_id
_entity_poly.type
_entity_poly.pdbx_seq_one_letter_code
_entity_poly.pdbx_strand_id
1 'polypeptide(L)'
;MHHLLLGFNPSYLAPSPYIPVIKESLNLKAKDIPRFVLEPTANVYMLPNISAFVGADIVAGILAICMWENEKISLFIDLGTNGEIVLGSKRKMWACSTAAGPAFEGARISSGMRAVGGAIDKVKIDNKSIDYRVIKDGKVRGICGSGLIDLIAELLKLGLINKSG
;
A
#
# COMPACT_ATOMS: atom_id res chain seq x y z
N MET A 1 8.81 -8.01 2.22
CA MET A 1 8.43 -8.86 1.06
C MET A 1 9.64 -9.20 0.18
N HIS A 2 10.43 -8.21 -0.23
CA HIS A 2 11.68 -8.40 -1.00
C HIS A 2 12.55 -9.59 -0.56
N HIS A 3 12.94 -9.63 0.72
CA HIS A 3 13.78 -10.71 1.27
C HIS A 3 13.15 -12.09 1.19
N LEU A 4 11.84 -12.19 1.44
CA LEU A 4 11.13 -13.47 1.40
C LEU A 4 11.09 -14.04 -0.02
N LEU A 5 10.87 -13.19 -1.03
CA LEU A 5 10.88 -13.59 -2.43
C LEU A 5 12.25 -14.16 -2.84
N LEU A 6 13.34 -13.54 -2.37
CA LEU A 6 14.71 -13.97 -2.68
C LEU A 6 15.20 -15.13 -1.81
N GLY A 7 14.40 -15.60 -0.86
CA GLY A 7 14.79 -16.65 0.08
C GLY A 7 15.80 -16.19 1.14
N PHE A 8 16.00 -14.89 1.33
CA PHE A 8 16.83 -14.36 2.40
C PHE A 8 16.12 -14.43 3.75
N ASN A 9 16.88 -14.71 4.82
CA ASN A 9 16.36 -14.71 6.18
C ASN A 9 16.06 -13.28 6.66
N PRO A 10 14.80 -12.91 6.92
CA PRO A 10 14.43 -11.55 7.33
C PRO A 10 14.53 -11.31 8.84
N SER A 11 15.06 -12.25 9.64
CA SER A 11 14.97 -12.22 11.11
C SER A 11 15.54 -10.95 11.78
N TYR A 12 16.48 -10.26 11.12
CA TYR A 12 17.10 -9.04 11.63
C TYR A 12 16.42 -7.73 11.18
N LEU A 13 15.35 -7.81 10.39
CA LEU A 13 14.58 -6.62 9.97
C LEU A 13 13.75 -6.04 11.13
N ALA A 14 13.16 -6.90 11.96
CA ALA A 14 12.26 -6.50 13.03
C ALA A 14 12.98 -6.02 14.32
N PRO A 15 14.02 -6.68 14.84
CA PRO A 15 14.71 -6.21 16.04
C PRO A 15 15.62 -5.04 15.73
N SER A 16 15.75 -4.12 16.69
CA SER A 16 16.76 -3.05 16.64
C SER A 16 18.16 -3.66 16.48
N PRO A 17 19.02 -3.13 15.58
CA PRO A 17 18.88 -1.84 14.89
C PRO A 17 18.29 -1.91 13.46
N TYR A 18 17.40 -2.87 13.20
CA TYR A 18 16.59 -2.99 11.98
C TYR A 18 17.44 -3.13 10.70
N ILE A 19 18.25 -4.19 10.63
CA ILE A 19 19.26 -4.35 9.58
C ILE A 19 18.71 -5.22 8.45
N PRO A 20 18.53 -4.69 7.22
CA PRO A 20 18.23 -5.51 6.06
C PRO A 20 19.47 -6.26 5.57
N VAL A 21 19.25 -7.47 5.05
CA VAL A 21 20.33 -8.27 4.41
C VAL A 21 20.94 -7.56 3.20
N ILE A 22 20.12 -6.83 2.45
CA ILE A 22 20.52 -6.10 1.24
C ILE A 22 19.63 -4.89 1.04
N LYS A 23 20.20 -3.80 0.52
CA LYS A 23 19.48 -2.57 0.17
C LYS A 23 19.62 -2.21 -1.31
N GLU A 24 20.67 -2.70 -1.95
CA GLU A 24 21.03 -2.43 -3.33
C GLU A 24 20.02 -3.06 -4.31
N SER A 25 19.96 -2.52 -5.53
CA SER A 25 19.22 -3.14 -6.61
C SER A 25 19.90 -4.44 -7.05
N LEU A 26 19.09 -5.38 -7.55
CA LEU A 26 19.58 -6.65 -8.07
C LEU A 26 19.11 -6.87 -9.50
N ASN A 27 19.94 -7.53 -10.29
CA ASN A 27 19.59 -8.05 -11.61
C ASN A 27 19.93 -9.54 -11.63
N LEU A 28 18.91 -10.37 -11.46
CA LEU A 28 19.04 -11.83 -11.30
C LEU A 28 18.47 -12.53 -12.53
N LYS A 29 18.88 -13.78 -12.79
CA LYS A 29 18.08 -14.62 -13.69
C LYS A 29 16.89 -15.17 -12.91
N ALA A 30 15.73 -15.28 -13.55
CA ALA A 30 14.52 -15.84 -12.97
C ALA A 30 14.80 -17.22 -12.31
N LYS A 31 15.57 -18.07 -12.99
CA LYS A 31 15.98 -19.40 -12.50
C LYS A 31 16.81 -19.38 -11.20
N ASP A 32 17.42 -18.25 -10.84
CA ASP A 32 18.24 -18.10 -9.64
C ASP A 32 17.38 -17.70 -8.41
N ILE A 33 16.11 -17.33 -8.62
CA ILE A 33 15.19 -16.97 -7.54
C ILE A 33 14.47 -18.24 -7.05
N PRO A 34 14.52 -18.56 -5.74
CA PRO A 34 13.92 -19.77 -5.22
C PRO A 34 12.43 -19.88 -5.56
N ARG A 35 12.04 -21.02 -6.17
CA ARG A 35 10.65 -21.35 -6.54
C ARG A 35 10.02 -20.40 -7.57
N PHE A 36 10.82 -19.59 -8.27
CA PHE A 36 10.36 -18.72 -9.34
C PHE A 36 10.65 -19.38 -10.69
N VAL A 37 9.61 -19.88 -11.36
CA VAL A 37 9.73 -20.60 -12.63
C VAL A 37 9.17 -19.74 -13.76
N LEU A 38 10.02 -19.39 -14.72
CA LEU A 38 9.66 -18.63 -15.90
C LEU A 38 10.39 -19.22 -17.11
N GLU A 39 9.64 -19.63 -18.13
CA GLU A 39 10.20 -20.22 -19.36
C GLU A 39 9.72 -19.46 -20.61
N PRO A 40 10.64 -18.96 -21.48
CA PRO A 40 12.10 -18.99 -21.32
C PRO A 40 12.57 -18.10 -20.16
N THR A 41 13.72 -18.43 -19.55
CA THR A 41 14.28 -17.62 -18.45
C THR A 41 14.49 -16.17 -18.88
N ALA A 42 14.20 -15.24 -17.96
CA ALA A 42 14.42 -13.81 -18.16
C ALA A 42 15.29 -13.22 -17.04
N ASN A 43 15.72 -11.98 -17.22
CA ASN A 43 16.26 -11.18 -16.12
C ASN A 43 15.11 -10.66 -15.25
N VAL A 44 15.30 -10.69 -13.94
CA VAL A 44 14.41 -10.11 -12.94
C VAL A 44 15.17 -8.98 -12.26
N TYR A 45 14.68 -7.76 -12.48
CA TYR A 45 15.23 -6.57 -11.85
C TYR A 45 14.47 -6.28 -10.56
N MET A 46 15.19 -6.28 -9.44
CA MET A 46 14.67 -5.88 -8.13
C MET A 46 15.13 -4.47 -7.82
N LEU A 47 14.18 -3.58 -7.54
CA LEU A 47 14.45 -2.23 -7.07
C LEU A 47 15.11 -2.26 -5.68
N PRO A 48 15.92 -1.23 -5.34
CA PRO A 48 16.59 -1.18 -4.04
C PRO A 48 15.57 -0.98 -2.90
N ASN A 49 15.96 -1.37 -1.68
CA ASN A 49 15.24 -1.01 -0.46
C ASN A 49 15.94 0.18 0.22
N ILE A 50 15.17 1.12 0.76
CA ILE A 50 15.73 2.30 1.46
C ILE A 50 16.15 1.91 2.88
N SER A 51 15.32 1.15 3.59
CA SER A 51 15.55 0.70 4.96
C SER A 51 14.83 -0.63 5.23
N ALA A 52 14.82 -1.10 6.49
CA ALA A 52 14.07 -2.30 6.87
C ALA A 52 12.55 -2.18 6.64
N PHE A 53 12.00 -0.97 6.74
CA PHE A 53 10.55 -0.70 6.66
C PHE A 53 10.14 0.19 5.49
N VAL A 54 11.09 0.63 4.66
CA VAL A 54 10.82 1.39 3.44
C VAL A 54 11.43 0.62 2.28
N GLY A 55 10.57 -0.06 1.52
CA GLY A 55 10.96 -1.05 0.53
C GLY A 55 11.04 -0.54 -0.90
N ALA A 56 11.29 -1.51 -1.79
CA ALA A 56 11.33 -1.38 -3.23
C ALA A 56 10.01 -0.87 -3.86
N ASP A 57 8.88 -1.14 -3.23
CA ASP A 57 7.56 -0.61 -3.58
C ASP A 57 7.51 0.92 -3.50
N ILE A 58 8.08 1.51 -2.45
CA ILE A 58 8.16 2.97 -2.30
C ILE A 58 9.10 3.57 -3.33
N VAL A 59 10.22 2.90 -3.63
CA VAL A 59 11.11 3.30 -4.72
C VAL A 59 10.39 3.24 -6.07
N ALA A 60 9.57 2.22 -6.31
CA ALA A 60 8.75 2.13 -7.51
C ALA A 60 7.75 3.28 -7.60
N GLY A 61 7.10 3.65 -6.49
CA GLY A 61 6.20 4.81 -6.42
C GLY A 61 6.90 6.13 -6.73
N ILE A 62 8.07 6.36 -6.12
CA ILE A 62 8.94 7.51 -6.42
C ILE A 62 9.28 7.55 -7.91
N LEU A 63 9.63 6.40 -8.49
CA LEU A 63 9.94 6.22 -9.91
C LEU A 63 8.74 6.55 -10.81
N ALA A 64 7.55 6.07 -10.44
CA ALA A 64 6.33 6.25 -11.22
C ALA A 64 5.86 7.72 -11.29
N ILE A 65 6.14 8.52 -10.25
CA ILE A 65 5.69 9.92 -10.16
C ILE A 65 6.79 10.94 -10.51
N CYS A 66 7.94 10.49 -11.02
CA CYS A 66 9.06 11.36 -11.39
C CYS A 66 9.52 12.30 -10.27
N MET A 67 9.50 11.84 -9.01
CA MET A 67 9.75 12.72 -7.85
C MET A 67 11.18 13.31 -7.85
N TRP A 68 12.14 12.61 -8.48
CA TRP A 68 13.53 13.06 -8.63
C TRP A 68 13.72 14.13 -9.71
N GLU A 69 12.70 14.42 -10.52
CA GLU A 69 12.72 15.47 -11.54
C GLU A 69 11.98 16.72 -11.08
N ASN A 70 11.17 16.60 -10.02
CA ASN A 70 10.32 17.67 -9.56
C ASN A 70 11.12 18.77 -8.85
N GLU A 71 10.98 20.02 -9.28
CA GLU A 71 11.55 21.19 -8.60
C GLU A 71 10.84 21.49 -7.27
N LYS A 72 9.52 21.32 -7.26
CA LYS A 72 8.68 21.63 -6.11
C LYS A 72 8.74 20.49 -5.11
N ILE A 73 8.60 20.85 -3.83
CA ILE A 73 8.42 19.86 -2.77
C ILE A 73 7.08 19.17 -2.97
N SER A 74 7.10 17.84 -2.93
CA SER A 74 5.95 16.96 -3.05
C SER A 74 5.92 15.99 -1.86
N LEU A 75 4.72 15.57 -1.50
CA LEU A 75 4.45 14.57 -0.46
C LEU A 75 3.80 13.37 -1.14
N PHE A 76 4.50 12.25 -1.17
CA PHE A 76 3.98 10.96 -1.60
C PHE A 76 3.61 10.16 -0.36
N ILE A 77 2.41 9.59 -0.35
CA ILE A 77 1.89 8.76 0.74
C ILE A 77 1.41 7.46 0.10
N ASP A 78 2.00 6.34 0.52
CA ASP A 78 1.51 5.00 0.24
C ASP A 78 0.76 4.49 1.47
N LEU A 79 -0.50 4.11 1.27
CA LEU A 79 -1.40 3.67 2.34
C LEU A 79 -1.75 2.20 2.10
N GLY A 80 -1.11 1.32 2.87
CA GLY A 80 -1.43 -0.09 2.97
C GLY A 80 -1.45 -0.55 4.42
N THR A 81 -1.02 -1.80 4.63
CA THR A 81 -0.81 -2.36 5.97
C THR A 81 0.17 -1.50 6.79
N ASN A 82 1.15 -0.93 6.12
CA ASN A 82 1.98 0.15 6.63
C ASN A 82 1.55 1.48 5.96
N GLY A 83 1.88 2.59 6.61
CA GLY A 83 1.83 3.91 6.01
C GLY A 83 3.24 4.39 5.71
N GLU A 84 3.62 4.45 4.44
CA GLU A 84 4.90 4.98 4.01
C GLU A 84 4.74 6.39 3.46
N ILE A 85 5.64 7.29 3.85
CA ILE A 85 5.58 8.70 3.48
C ILE A 85 6.94 9.11 2.94
N VAL A 86 6.93 9.77 1.78
CA VAL A 86 8.09 10.39 1.17
C VAL A 86 7.83 11.87 0.97
N LEU A 87 8.68 12.72 1.55
CA LEU A 87 8.64 14.17 1.36
C LEU A 87 9.89 14.60 0.62
N GLY A 88 9.76 15.37 -0.45
CA GLY A 88 10.96 15.89 -1.13
C GLY A 88 10.76 16.41 -2.54
N SER A 89 11.89 16.63 -3.18
CA SER A 89 12.02 17.09 -4.56
C SER A 89 13.32 16.53 -5.17
N LYS A 90 13.66 16.94 -6.39
CA LYS A 90 14.94 16.60 -7.06
C LYS A 90 16.19 16.88 -6.22
N ARG A 91 16.10 17.81 -5.25
CA ARG A 91 17.24 18.19 -4.40
C ARG A 91 17.51 17.16 -3.30
N LYS A 92 16.44 16.66 -2.66
CA LYS A 92 16.51 15.75 -1.52
C LYS A 92 15.13 15.16 -1.24
N MET A 93 15.11 13.92 -0.78
CA MET A 93 13.93 13.22 -0.29
C MET A 93 14.18 12.64 1.10
N TRP A 94 13.14 12.62 1.92
CA TRP A 94 13.07 11.93 3.20
C TRP A 94 11.97 10.90 3.14
N ALA A 95 12.22 9.71 3.67
CA ALA A 95 11.22 8.65 3.74
C ALA A 95 11.07 8.17 5.18
N CYS A 96 9.84 7.87 5.58
CA CYS A 96 9.53 7.19 6.82
C CYS A 96 8.42 6.16 6.60
N SER A 97 8.26 5.27 7.58
CA SER A 97 7.22 4.25 7.62
C SER A 97 6.59 4.25 9.00
N THR A 98 5.29 4.03 9.06
CA THR A 98 4.51 3.91 10.29
C THR A 98 3.59 2.68 10.20
N ALA A 99 3.27 2.10 11.37
CA ALA A 99 2.23 1.09 11.44
C ALA A 99 0.86 1.77 11.24
N ALA A 100 0.19 1.47 10.13
CA ALA A 100 -1.16 1.99 9.82
C ALA A 100 -2.24 0.95 10.13
N GLY A 101 -1.97 -0.32 9.82
CA GLY A 101 -2.93 -1.42 9.89
C GLY A 101 -3.75 -1.55 8.60
N PRO A 102 -4.23 -2.77 8.28
CA PRO A 102 -4.76 -3.09 6.95
C PRO A 102 -6.25 -2.71 6.78
N ALA A 103 -6.74 -1.70 7.50
CA ALA A 103 -8.15 -1.32 7.50
C ALA A 103 -8.63 -0.91 6.10
N PHE A 104 -7.84 -0.10 5.39
CA PHE A 104 -8.17 0.32 4.02
C PHE A 104 -7.94 -0.76 2.96
N GLU A 105 -7.27 -1.86 3.30
CA GLU A 105 -7.26 -3.08 2.49
C GLU A 105 -8.52 -3.93 2.68
N GLY A 106 -9.42 -3.50 3.58
CA GLY A 106 -10.62 -4.22 3.96
C GLY A 106 -10.36 -5.38 4.94
N ALA A 107 -9.15 -5.52 5.46
CA ALA A 107 -8.85 -6.58 6.41
C ALA A 107 -9.20 -6.17 7.85
N ARG A 108 -9.60 -7.15 8.68
CA ARG A 108 -10.03 -6.93 10.09
C ARG A 108 -11.24 -6.01 10.25
N ILE A 109 -12.00 -5.75 9.18
CA ILE A 109 -13.30 -5.09 9.22
C ILE A 109 -14.36 -6.16 8.95
N SER A 110 -15.42 -6.22 9.75
CA SER A 110 -16.43 -7.30 9.71
C SER A 110 -17.05 -7.51 8.33
N SER A 111 -17.27 -6.40 7.60
CA SER A 111 -17.77 -6.39 6.22
C SER A 111 -16.74 -5.86 5.22
N GLY A 112 -15.46 -5.82 5.60
CA GLY A 112 -14.39 -5.32 4.75
C GLY A 112 -13.97 -6.33 3.69
N MET A 113 -13.60 -5.84 2.52
CA MET A 113 -13.02 -6.65 1.45
C MET A 113 -12.10 -5.82 0.55
N ARG A 114 -11.29 -6.48 -0.28
CA ARG A 114 -10.50 -5.81 -1.32
C ARG A 114 -11.39 -5.19 -2.39
N ALA A 115 -10.87 -4.18 -3.09
CA ALA A 115 -11.54 -3.51 -4.21
C ALA A 115 -11.64 -4.43 -5.45
N VAL A 116 -12.57 -5.39 -5.40
CA VAL A 116 -12.87 -6.34 -6.48
C VAL A 116 -14.38 -6.40 -6.71
N GLY A 117 -14.82 -7.17 -7.72
CA GLY A 117 -16.24 -7.29 -8.05
C GLY A 117 -17.12 -7.65 -6.83
N GLY A 118 -18.16 -6.85 -6.60
CA GLY A 118 -19.05 -6.95 -5.44
C GLY A 118 -18.68 -6.05 -4.26
N ALA A 119 -17.54 -5.34 -4.30
CA ALA A 119 -17.18 -4.38 -3.25
C ALA A 119 -17.92 -3.06 -3.42
N ILE A 120 -18.43 -2.51 -2.32
CA ILE A 120 -18.91 -1.13 -2.26
C ILE A 120 -17.69 -0.21 -2.21
N ASP A 121 -17.57 0.66 -3.21
CA ASP A 121 -16.42 1.56 -3.38
C ASP A 121 -16.76 3.05 -3.27
N LYS A 122 -18.06 3.37 -3.24
CA LYS A 122 -18.63 4.69 -2.95
C LYS A 122 -19.86 4.57 -2.08
N VAL A 123 -19.97 5.47 -1.11
CA VAL A 123 -21.12 5.57 -0.20
C VAL A 123 -21.54 7.03 -0.09
N LYS A 124 -22.85 7.28 -0.10
CA LYS A 124 -23.43 8.59 0.18
C LYS A 124 -24.69 8.39 1.03
N ILE A 125 -24.80 9.16 2.11
CA ILE A 125 -25.91 9.00 3.05
C ILE A 125 -26.52 10.36 3.32
N ASP A 126 -27.85 10.43 3.23
CA ASP A 126 -28.61 11.56 3.74
C ASP A 126 -29.73 11.09 4.67
N ASN A 127 -30.54 12.02 5.16
CA ASN A 127 -31.62 11.71 6.11
C ASN A 127 -32.74 10.85 5.50
N LYS A 128 -32.73 10.59 4.19
CA LYS A 128 -33.82 9.89 3.47
C LYS A 128 -33.35 8.60 2.81
N SER A 129 -32.06 8.49 2.49
CA SER A 129 -31.55 7.45 1.61
C SER A 129 -30.09 7.09 1.88
N ILE A 130 -29.75 5.86 1.49
CA ILE A 130 -28.38 5.34 1.47
C ILE A 130 -28.10 4.94 0.03
N ASP A 131 -27.26 5.71 -0.65
CA ASP A 131 -26.80 5.43 -2.00
C ASP A 131 -25.39 4.84 -1.95
N TYR A 132 -25.12 3.86 -2.81
CA TYR A 132 -23.81 3.25 -2.92
C TYR A 132 -23.53 2.73 -4.33
N ARG A 133 -22.24 2.64 -4.67
CA ARG A 133 -21.76 2.03 -5.92
C ARG A 133 -21.06 0.71 -5.62
N VAL A 134 -21.30 -0.29 -6.45
CA VAL A 134 -20.67 -1.61 -6.37
C VAL A 134 -19.77 -1.82 -7.58
N ILE A 135 -18.53 -2.26 -7.35
CA ILE A 135 -17.61 -2.60 -8.43
C ILE A 135 -18.19 -3.80 -9.23
N LYS A 136 -18.28 -3.65 -10.56
CA LYS A 136 -18.74 -4.66 -11.53
C LYS A 136 -20.22 -5.11 -11.39
N ASP A 137 -21.17 -4.16 -11.29
CA ASP A 137 -22.64 -4.34 -11.43
C ASP A 137 -23.18 -5.69 -10.93
N GLY A 138 -22.88 -6.01 -9.67
CA GLY A 138 -23.15 -7.31 -9.09
C GLY A 138 -23.71 -7.23 -7.67
N LYS A 139 -23.96 -8.42 -7.10
CA LYS A 139 -24.40 -8.58 -5.71
C LYS A 139 -23.33 -8.04 -4.75
N VAL A 140 -23.74 -7.22 -3.79
CA VAL A 140 -22.88 -6.71 -2.71
C VAL A 140 -22.26 -7.86 -1.93
N ARG A 141 -20.94 -7.78 -1.69
CA ARG A 141 -20.16 -8.78 -0.94
C ARG A 141 -19.39 -8.19 0.24
N GLY A 142 -19.25 -6.86 0.29
CA GLY A 142 -18.51 -6.16 1.34
C GLY A 142 -18.18 -4.73 0.90
N ILE A 143 -17.34 -4.06 1.68
CA ILE A 143 -16.95 -2.65 1.51
C ILE A 143 -15.42 -2.59 1.37
N CYS A 144 -14.92 -1.90 0.35
CA CYS A 144 -13.48 -1.68 0.20
C CYS A 144 -13.01 -0.36 0.82
N GLY A 145 -11.70 -0.13 0.85
CA GLY A 145 -11.10 1.03 1.51
C GLY A 145 -11.74 2.37 1.18
N SER A 146 -11.99 2.67 -0.11
CA SER A 146 -12.66 3.91 -0.52
C SER A 146 -14.10 4.00 -0.01
N GLY A 147 -14.85 2.88 -0.02
CA GLY A 147 -16.19 2.83 0.54
C GLY A 147 -16.21 3.01 2.06
N LEU A 148 -15.18 2.50 2.77
CA LEU A 148 -15.03 2.71 4.21
C LEU A 148 -14.75 4.18 4.54
N ILE A 149 -13.90 4.85 3.75
CA ILE A 149 -13.62 6.29 3.92
C ILE A 149 -14.90 7.10 3.73
N ASP A 150 -15.61 6.87 2.63
CA ASP A 150 -16.87 7.56 2.34
C ASP A 150 -17.92 7.30 3.44
N LEU A 151 -18.07 6.05 3.87
CA LEU A 151 -19.02 5.67 4.92
C LEU A 151 -18.73 6.41 6.24
N ILE A 152 -17.49 6.39 6.72
CA ILE A 152 -17.12 7.06 7.98
C ILE A 152 -17.36 8.57 7.86
N ALA A 153 -17.01 9.18 6.74
CA ALA A 153 -17.24 10.61 6.51
C ALA A 153 -18.73 10.97 6.58
N GLU A 154 -19.59 10.17 5.96
CA GLU A 154 -21.04 10.41 5.94
C GLU A 154 -21.68 10.15 7.32
N LEU A 155 -21.26 9.09 8.03
CA LEU A 155 -21.72 8.83 9.41
C LEU A 155 -21.37 10.00 10.35
N LEU A 156 -20.16 10.55 10.24
CA LEU A 156 -19.73 11.70 11.05
C LEU A 156 -20.53 12.96 10.70
N LYS A 157 -20.76 13.21 9.40
CA LYS A 157 -21.51 14.36 8.91
C LYS A 157 -22.98 14.35 9.38
N LEU A 158 -23.58 13.17 9.48
CA LEU A 158 -24.93 12.98 9.98
C LEU A 158 -25.01 12.95 11.52
N GLY A 159 -23.88 12.98 12.21
CA GLY A 159 -23.82 12.90 13.67
C GLY A 159 -24.16 11.52 14.23
N LEU A 160 -24.10 10.47 13.41
CA LEU A 160 -24.31 9.07 13.83
C LEU A 160 -23.11 8.52 14.60
N ILE A 161 -21.92 9.06 14.31
CA ILE A 161 -20.69 8.86 15.07
C ILE A 161 -20.12 10.22 15.46
N ASN A 162 -19.20 10.26 16.42
CA ASN A 162 -18.57 11.50 16.85
C ASN A 162 -17.08 11.54 16.47
N LYS A 163 -16.36 12.57 16.92
CA LYS A 163 -14.94 12.76 16.57
C LYS A 163 -14.00 11.68 17.14
N SER A 164 -14.42 10.93 18.15
CA SER A 164 -13.68 9.78 18.69
C SER A 164 -14.04 8.45 18.04
N GLY A 165 -14.95 8.44 17.06
CA GLY A 165 -15.62 7.24 16.56
C GLY A 165 -16.87 6.97 17.39
#